data_AF-A0A445MFB0-F1
#
_entry.id   AF-A0A445MFB0-F1
#
_cell.length_a   1.000
_cell.length_b   1.000
_cell.length_c   1.000
_cell.angle_alpha   90.00
_cell.angle_beta   90.00
_cell.angle_gamma   90.00
#
_symmetry.space_group_name_H-M   'P 1'
#
loop_
_entity.id
_entity.type
_entity.pdbx_description
1 polymer ?
#
loop_
_entity_poly.entity_id
_entity_poly.type
_entity_poly.pdbx_seq_one_letter_code
_entity_poly.pdbx_strand_id
1 'polypeptide(L)'
;MPKLHAVGEFTMTELAETVKELINPAVPIKNVENTPDDPRQRKPNITKAKELLGWEPKITLREGLPFMEEDFRQRLGVPKQHVT
;
A
#
# COMPACT_ATOMS: atom_id res chain seq x y z
N MET A 1 8.05 -16.03 11.55
CA MET A 1 6.82 -16.03 12.37
C MET A 1 5.87 -15.03 11.76
N PRO A 2 4.59 -15.36 11.51
CA PRO A 2 3.64 -14.37 11.01
C PRO A 2 3.43 -13.32 12.11
N LYS A 3 3.80 -12.07 11.83
CA LYS A 3 3.49 -10.96 12.73
C LYS A 3 1.99 -10.70 12.61
N LEU A 4 1.27 -10.80 13.72
CA LEU A 4 -0.15 -10.48 13.75
C LEU A 4 -0.30 -8.96 13.76
N HIS A 5 -0.45 -8.36 12.58
CA HIS A 5 -0.78 -6.94 12.47
C HIS A 5 -2.28 -6.73 12.75
N ALA A 6 -2.65 -5.57 13.31
CA ALA A 6 -4.05 -5.18 13.34
C ALA A 6 -4.59 -5.06 11.90
N VAL A 7 -5.91 -5.18 11.72
CA VAL A 7 -6.55 -5.13 10.39
C VAL A 7 -6.14 -3.86 9.65
N GLY A 8 -5.46 -4.02 8.52
CA GLY A 8 -4.99 -2.91 7.67
C GLY A 8 -3.68 -2.24 8.09
N GLU A 9 -3.02 -2.70 9.16
CA GLU A 9 -1.68 -2.22 9.53
C GLU A 9 -0.58 -3.05 8.83
N PHE A 10 0.48 -2.36 8.43
CA PHE A 10 1.68 -2.95 7.82
C PHE A 10 2.88 -2.01 8.07
N THR A 11 4.07 -2.57 8.02
CA THR A 11 5.33 -1.82 8.06
C THR A 11 5.68 -1.23 6.68
N MET A 12 6.61 -0.27 6.65
CA MET A 12 7.13 0.25 5.37
C MET A 12 7.82 -0.83 4.53
N THR A 13 8.47 -1.80 5.18
CA THR A 13 9.09 -2.94 4.48
C THR A 13 8.03 -3.81 3.81
N GLU A 14 6.96 -4.18 4.52
CA GLU A 14 5.87 -5.00 3.96
C GLU A 14 5.13 -4.26 2.83
N LEU A 15 4.92 -2.95 2.95
CA LEU A 15 4.38 -2.13 1.88
C LEU A 15 5.30 -2.16 0.64
N ALA A 16 6.59 -1.93 0.81
CA ALA A 16 7.56 -1.93 -0.28
C ALA A 16 7.66 -3.31 -0.96
N GLU A 17 7.64 -4.39 -0.18
CA GLU A 17 7.61 -5.77 -0.69
C GLU A 17 6.34 -6.06 -1.49
N THR A 18 5.17 -5.64 -0.99
CA THR A 18 3.88 -5.82 -1.68
C THR A 18 3.87 -5.06 -3.01
N VAL A 19 4.36 -3.82 -3.04
CA VAL A 19 4.46 -3.01 -4.26
C VAL A 19 5.42 -3.65 -5.26
N LYS A 20 6.61 -4.09 -4.82
CA LYS A 20 7.58 -4.80 -5.65
C LYS A 20 6.96 -6.06 -6.25
N GLU A 21 6.30 -6.88 -5.45
CA GLU A 21 5.67 -8.12 -5.90
C GLU A 21 4.59 -7.88 -6.97
N LEU A 22 3.71 -6.90 -6.77
CA LEU A 22 2.55 -6.69 -7.65
C LEU A 22 2.89 -5.89 -8.91
N ILE A 23 3.87 -4.98 -8.86
CA ILE A 23 4.13 -4.02 -9.93
C ILE A 23 5.38 -4.37 -10.73
N ASN A 24 6.51 -4.64 -10.06
CA ASN A 24 7.76 -4.99 -10.72
C ASN A 24 8.70 -5.76 -9.77
N PRO A 25 8.71 -7.10 -9.83
CA PRO A 25 9.55 -7.93 -8.95
C PRO A 25 11.04 -7.68 -9.09
N ALA A 26 11.49 -7.09 -10.20
CA ALA A 26 12.90 -6.82 -10.46
C ALA A 26 13.41 -5.54 -9.75
N VAL A 27 12.52 -4.67 -9.25
CA VAL A 27 12.96 -3.40 -8.62
C VAL A 27 13.65 -3.66 -7.27
N PRO A 28 14.84 -3.12 -6.99
CA PRO A 28 15.49 -3.27 -5.69
C PRO A 28 14.81 -2.39 -4.63
N ILE A 29 14.73 -2.88 -3.40
CA ILE A 29 14.30 -2.09 -2.24
C ILE A 29 15.54 -1.46 -1.60
N LYS A 30 15.50 -0.15 -1.35
CA LYS A 30 16.55 0.59 -0.64
C LYS A 30 15.99 1.17 0.66
N ASN A 31 16.61 0.84 1.79
CA ASN A 31 16.30 1.46 3.07
C ASN A 31 17.03 2.81 3.19
N VAL A 32 16.32 3.81 3.70
CA VAL A 32 16.85 5.15 3.98
C VAL A 32 16.45 5.55 5.39
N GLU A 33 17.20 6.48 5.98
CA GLU A 33 16.88 7.01 7.31
C GLU A 33 15.51 7.71 7.30
N ASN A 34 14.78 7.57 8.41
CA ASN A 34 13.49 8.22 8.57
C ASN A 34 13.68 9.73 8.69
N THR A 35 12.72 10.51 8.18
CA THR A 35 12.76 11.97 8.41
C THR A 35 12.38 12.28 9.87
N PRO A 36 12.87 13.40 10.46
CA PRO A 36 12.57 13.75 11.84
C PRO A 36 11.07 13.92 12.15
N ASP A 37 10.30 14.38 11.16
CA ASP A 37 8.88 14.71 11.31
C ASP A 37 7.93 13.54 10.97
N ASP A 38 8.46 12.43 10.45
CA ASP A 38 7.63 11.29 10.08
C ASP A 38 7.20 10.47 11.31
N PRO A 39 5.88 10.31 11.55
CA PRO A 39 5.40 9.53 12.67
C PRO A 39 5.75 8.05 12.48
N ARG A 40 6.27 7.42 13.54
CA ARG A 40 6.65 6.00 13.52
C ARG A 40 5.49 5.03 13.28
N GLN A 41 4.26 5.42 13.59
CA GLN A 41 3.06 4.60 13.40
C GLN A 41 1.86 5.49 13.08
N ARG A 42 0.97 5.01 12.21
CA ARG A 42 -0.33 5.64 11.93
C ARG A 42 -1.43 4.59 12.08
N LYS A 43 -2.41 4.89 12.93
CA LYS A 43 -3.58 4.02 13.17
C LYS A 43 -4.84 4.89 13.31
N PRO A 44 -5.57 5.15 12.22
CA PRO A 44 -6.79 5.96 12.29
C PRO A 44 -7.89 5.19 13.03
N ASN A 45 -8.54 5.86 13.99
CA ASN A 45 -9.78 5.37 14.57
C ASN A 45 -10.95 5.76 13.63
N ILE A 46 -11.58 4.76 13.01
CA ILE A 46 -12.68 4.92 12.05
C ILE A 46 -14.08 4.71 12.66
N THR A 47 -14.20 4.58 13.99
CA THR A 47 -15.48 4.30 14.66
C THR A 47 -16.57 5.31 14.29
N LYS A 48 -16.25 6.62 14.28
CA LYS A 48 -17.23 7.64 13.89
C LYS A 48 -17.75 7.48 12.46
N ALA A 49 -16.87 7.12 11.52
CA ALA A 49 -17.28 6.91 10.12
C ALA A 49 -18.15 5.65 9.98
N LYS A 50 -17.85 4.60 10.74
CA LYS A 50 -18.67 3.38 10.81
C LYS A 50 -20.06 3.66 11.39
N GLU A 51 -20.11 4.33 12.53
CA GLU A 51 -21.37 4.56 13.27
C GLU A 51 -22.28 5.57 12.58
N LEU A 52 -21.73 6.66 12.05
CA LEU A 52 -22.53 7.76 11.49
C LEU A 52 -22.82 7.59 10.01
N LEU A 53 -21.92 6.95 9.26
CA LEU A 53 -22.00 6.86 7.79
C LEU A 53 -22.17 5.43 7.29
N GLY A 54 -22.08 4.42 8.17
CA GLY A 54 -22.01 3.01 7.74
C GLY A 54 -20.78 2.74 6.86
N TRP A 55 -19.75 3.59 6.96
CA TRP A 55 -18.61 3.54 6.06
C TRP A 55 -17.45 2.77 6.66
N GLU A 56 -16.84 1.93 5.83
CA GLU A 56 -15.57 1.27 6.12
C GLU A 56 -14.81 0.99 4.80
N PRO A 57 -13.47 0.84 4.84
CA PRO A 57 -12.70 0.47 3.66
C PRO A 57 -13.14 -0.91 3.15
N LYS A 58 -13.49 -0.98 1.86
CA LYS A 58 -13.94 -2.22 1.19
C LYS A 58 -12.88 -2.87 0.30
N ILE A 59 -11.85 -2.09 -0.05
CA ILE A 59 -10.77 -2.51 -0.94
C ILE A 59 -9.49 -2.57 -0.10
N THR A 60 -8.85 -3.74 -0.09
CA THR A 60 -7.57 -3.94 0.59
C THR A 60 -6.44 -3.26 -0.19
N LEU A 61 -5.29 -3.07 0.46
CA LEU A 61 -4.09 -2.53 -0.20
C LEU A 61 -3.73 -3.35 -1.47
N ARG A 62 -3.74 -4.68 -1.36
CA ARG A 62 -3.36 -5.59 -2.45
C ARG A 62 -4.34 -5.54 -3.63
N GLU A 63 -5.63 -5.36 -3.36
CA GLU A 63 -6.65 -5.15 -4.41
C GLU A 63 -6.56 -3.77 -5.04
N GLY A 64 -6.23 -2.74 -4.26
CA GLY A 64 -6.17 -1.35 -4.71
C GLY A 64 -4.93 -1.02 -5.56
N LEU A 65 -3.78 -1.62 -5.24
CA LEU A 65 -2.50 -1.34 -5.90
C LEU A 65 -2.54 -1.55 -7.43
N PRO A 66 -3.12 -2.62 -7.98
CA PRO A 66 -3.28 -2.77 -9.43
C PRO A 66 -4.12 -1.68 -10.10
N PHE A 67 -5.18 -1.18 -9.44
CA PHE A 67 -5.98 -0.08 -9.99
C PHE A 67 -5.19 1.22 -10.04
N MET A 68 -4.42 1.48 -8.98
CA MET A 68 -3.52 2.63 -8.94
C MET A 68 -2.45 2.53 -10.04
N GLU A 69 -1.79 1.37 -10.16
CA GLU A 69 -0.78 1.12 -11.20
C GLU A 69 -1.32 1.42 -12.60
N GLU A 70 -2.50 0.92 -12.93
CA GLU A 70 -3.14 1.12 -14.23
C GLU A 70 -3.43 2.61 -14.50
N ASP A 71 -4.00 3.33 -13.52
CA ASP A 71 -4.26 4.78 -13.64
C ASP A 71 -2.96 5.57 -13.90
N PHE A 72 -1.87 5.27 -13.17
CA PHE A 72 -0.57 5.91 -13.40
C PHE A 72 -0.01 5.58 -14.79
N ARG A 73 -0.11 4.33 -15.24
CA ARG A 73 0.33 3.93 -16.59
C ARG A 73 -0.41 4.72 -17.67
N GLN A 74 -1.72 4.84 -17.55
CA GLN A 74 -2.55 5.60 -18.48
C GLN A 74 -2.14 7.08 -18.51
N ARG A 75 -1.99 7.71 -17.35
CA ARG A 75 -1.61 9.14 -17.25
C ARG A 75 -0.22 9.43 -17.78
N LEU A 76 0.70 8.48 -17.63
CA LEU A 76 2.09 8.61 -18.06
C LEU A 76 2.32 8.10 -19.49
N GLY A 77 1.31 7.48 -20.13
CA GLY A 77 1.46 6.87 -21.45
C GLY A 77 2.43 5.68 -21.48
N VAL A 78 2.58 4.97 -20.35
CA VAL A 78 3.51 3.85 -20.21
C VAL A 78 2.75 2.53 -20.34
N PRO A 79 3.04 1.68 -21.33
CA PRO A 79 2.35 0.40 -21.48
C PRO A 79 2.65 -0.54 -20.31
N LYS A 80 1.72 -1.45 -20.02
CA LYS A 80 1.96 -2.51 -19.04
C LYS A 80 2.98 -3.50 -19.60
N GLN A 81 4.08 -3.66 -18.88
CA GLN A 81 5.09 -4.66 -19.23
C GLN A 81 4.52 -6.03 -18.88
N HIS A 82 4.44 -6.91 -19.87
CA HIS A 82 4.15 -8.31 -19.62
C HIS A 82 5.46 -8.95 -19.14
N VAL A 83 5.61 -9.13 -17.83
CA VAL A 83 6.68 -9.96 -17.31
C VAL A 83 6.32 -11.39 -17.68
N THR A 84 7.20 -12.06 -18.44
CA THR A 84 7.05 -13.47 -18.86
C THR A 84 7.46 -14.40 -17.74
#